data_AF-A0A1F8RMF6-F1
#
_entry.id   AF-A0A1F8RMF6-F1
#
_cell.length_a   1.000
_cell.length_b   1.000
_cell.length_c   1.000
_cell.angle_alpha   90.00
_cell.angle_beta   90.00
_cell.angle_gamma   90.00
#
_symmetry.space_group_name_H-M   'P 1'
#
loop_
_entity.id
_entity.type
_entity.pdbx_description
1 polymer ?
#
loop_
_entity_poly.entity_id
_entity_poly.type
_entity_poly.pdbx_seq_one_letter_code
_entity_poly.pdbx_strand_id
1 'polypeptide(L)'
;MADSEEAYLQIGEVAERTGVTQRTLRFYEEKGLLRPPTRMDGGFRLYCEDDVRRVKHVRRLQDLLGLTLAEIKDMVEAEEMLRELKAQYRPDADVSEKKRQLRKAIDVVTHQHNIVSQKAEQMSEMKTQLDERLRTFSRWMTELERVERKAPVA
;
A
#
# COMPACT_ATOMS: atom_id res chain seq x y z
N MET A 1 -36.56 -13.20 0.97
CA MET A 1 -35.54 -13.62 1.96
C MET A 1 -34.49 -12.52 2.00
N ALA A 2 -34.42 -11.84 3.15
CA ALA A 2 -33.42 -10.86 3.63
C ALA A 2 -32.80 -9.86 2.63
N ASP A 3 -33.30 -8.62 2.73
CA ASP A 3 -32.59 -7.34 2.60
C ASP A 3 -31.07 -7.39 2.54
N SER A 4 -30.52 -6.78 1.49
CA SER A 4 -29.26 -6.05 1.49
C SER A 4 -29.32 -5.09 0.32
N GLU A 5 -30.05 -3.97 0.46
CA GLU A 5 -29.73 -2.79 -0.34
C GLU A 5 -28.26 -2.48 -0.09
N GLU A 6 -27.37 -2.79 -1.04
CA GLU A 6 -26.03 -2.20 -1.05
C GLU A 6 -26.24 -0.69 -1.13
N ALA A 7 -26.16 -0.02 0.01
CA ALA A 7 -26.30 1.43 0.09
C ALA A 7 -25.19 2.06 -0.75
N TYR A 8 -25.55 2.47 -1.96
CA TYR A 8 -24.62 3.14 -2.86
C TYR A 8 -24.29 4.53 -2.32
N LEU A 9 -23.00 4.82 -2.26
CA LEU A 9 -22.44 6.05 -1.73
C LEU A 9 -22.09 6.98 -2.89
N GLN A 10 -22.24 8.28 -2.69
CA GLN A 10 -21.71 9.28 -3.62
C GLN A 10 -20.25 9.59 -3.34
N ILE A 11 -19.54 10.16 -4.32
CA ILE A 11 -18.11 10.51 -4.18
C ILE A 11 -17.80 11.39 -2.96
N GLY A 12 -18.73 12.28 -2.58
CA GLY A 12 -18.58 13.13 -1.40
C GLY A 12 -18.59 12.33 -0.10
N GLU A 13 -19.50 11.37 0.01
CA GLU A 13 -19.61 10.51 1.18
C GLU A 13 -18.42 9.54 1.29
N VAL A 14 -17.96 9.00 0.16
CA VAL A 14 -16.72 8.20 0.13
C VAL A 14 -15.53 9.05 0.61
N ALA A 15 -15.38 10.26 0.08
CA ALA A 15 -14.29 11.17 0.44
C ALA A 15 -14.25 11.44 1.96
N GLU A 16 -15.41 11.69 2.56
CA GLU A 16 -15.55 11.88 4.00
C GLU A 16 -15.17 10.61 4.78
N ARG A 17 -15.73 9.46 4.41
CA ARG A 17 -15.47 8.17 5.10
C ARG A 17 -14.02 7.69 4.99
N THR A 18 -13.33 8.05 3.92
CA THR A 18 -11.94 7.63 3.65
C THR A 18 -10.92 8.70 4.02
N GLY A 19 -11.37 9.93 4.27
CA GLY A 19 -10.50 11.08 4.54
C GLY A 19 -9.59 11.45 3.37
N VAL A 20 -9.99 11.13 2.13
CA VAL A 20 -9.29 11.58 0.92
C VAL A 20 -10.16 12.59 0.18
N THR A 21 -9.56 13.42 -0.66
CA THR A 21 -10.35 14.39 -1.43
C THR A 21 -11.13 13.70 -2.55
N GLN A 22 -12.24 14.29 -2.99
CA GLN A 22 -12.94 13.82 -4.21
C GLN A 22 -12.02 13.84 -5.44
N ARG A 23 -11.06 14.77 -5.50
CA ARG A 23 -10.04 14.81 -6.56
C ARG A 23 -9.15 13.58 -6.52
N THR A 24 -8.74 13.14 -5.32
CA THR A 24 -7.97 11.92 -5.12
C THR A 24 -8.76 10.68 -5.54
N LEU A 25 -10.05 10.59 -5.22
CA LEU A 25 -10.91 9.48 -5.66
C LEU A 25 -10.99 9.39 -7.19
N ARG A 26 -11.24 10.52 -7.88
CA ARG A 26 -11.21 10.55 -9.36
C ARG A 26 -9.85 10.15 -9.91
N PHE A 27 -8.77 10.59 -9.27
CA PHE A 27 -7.42 10.22 -9.69
C PHE A 27 -7.15 8.71 -9.49
N TYR A 28 -7.62 8.11 -8.41
CA TYR A 28 -7.53 6.67 -8.20
C TYR A 28 -8.35 5.89 -9.24
N GLU A 29 -9.56 6.36 -9.61
CA GLU A 29 -10.31 5.79 -10.75
C GLU A 29 -9.52 5.85 -12.05
N GLU A 30 -8.97 7.02 -12.41
CA GLU A 30 -8.18 7.20 -13.64
C GLU A 30 -6.95 6.30 -13.69
N LYS A 31 -6.36 5.98 -12.53
CA LYS A 31 -5.23 5.06 -12.42
C LYS A 31 -5.64 3.58 -12.36
N GLY A 32 -6.94 3.28 -12.36
CA GLY A 32 -7.46 1.91 -12.23
C GLY A 32 -7.30 1.32 -10.83
N LEU A 33 -7.07 2.16 -9.82
CA LEU A 33 -6.99 1.75 -8.42
C LEU A 33 -8.37 1.53 -7.80
N LEU A 34 -9.44 1.99 -8.44
CA LEU A 34 -10.82 1.73 -8.06
C LEU A 34 -11.55 1.10 -9.24
N ARG A 35 -12.58 0.31 -8.95
CA ARG A 35 -13.44 -0.21 -10.01
C ARG A 35 -14.20 0.95 -10.64
N PRO A 36 -14.51 0.90 -11.94
CA PRO A 36 -15.35 1.92 -12.57
C PRO A 36 -16.68 2.02 -11.80
N PRO A 37 -17.05 3.20 -11.27
CA PRO A 37 -18.26 3.33 -10.48
C PRO A 37 -19.49 3.11 -11.36
N THR A 38 -20.49 2.41 -10.82
CA THR A 38 -21.82 2.35 -11.43
C THR A 38 -22.36 3.76 -11.54
N ARG A 39 -23.00 4.08 -12.66
CA ARG A 39 -23.63 5.39 -12.87
C ARG A 39 -25.13 5.28 -12.70
N MET A 40 -25.73 6.17 -11.91
CA MET A 40 -27.18 6.36 -11.88
C MET A 40 -27.67 7.02 -13.17
N ASP A 41 -28.96 6.82 -13.47
CA ASP A 41 -29.70 7.68 -14.40
C ASP A 41 -29.62 9.13 -13.88
N GLY A 42 -28.82 9.95 -14.55
CA GLY A 42 -28.42 11.30 -14.08
C GLY A 42 -26.91 11.54 -14.03
N GLY A 43 -26.08 10.50 -14.23
CA GLY A 43 -24.64 10.65 -14.44
C GLY A 43 -23.78 10.73 -13.17
N PHE A 44 -24.37 10.53 -11.99
CA PHE A 44 -23.65 10.51 -10.71
C PHE A 44 -22.90 9.18 -10.54
N ARG A 45 -21.68 9.25 -9.97
CA ARG A 45 -20.86 8.08 -9.62
C ARG A 45 -21.36 7.47 -8.32
N LEU A 46 -21.64 6.17 -8.35
CA LEU A 46 -21.96 5.37 -7.18
C LEU A 46 -20.80 4.46 -6.82
N TYR A 47 -20.55 4.37 -5.52
CA TYR A 47 -19.55 3.50 -4.92
C TYR A 47 -20.24 2.58 -3.92
N CYS A 48 -19.72 1.39 -3.72
CA CYS A 48 -20.18 0.51 -2.65
C CYS A 48 -19.20 0.54 -1.46
N GLU A 49 -19.56 -0.15 -0.39
CA GLU A 49 -18.70 -0.22 0.80
C GLU A 49 -17.35 -0.91 0.48
N ASP A 50 -17.29 -1.75 -0.55
CA ASP A 50 -16.03 -2.38 -1.01
C ASP A 50 -15.07 -1.35 -1.58
N ASP A 51 -15.57 -0.32 -2.28
CA ASP A 51 -14.76 0.79 -2.78
C ASP A 51 -14.17 1.59 -1.61
N VAL A 52 -14.96 1.86 -0.56
CA VAL A 52 -14.48 2.53 0.67
C VAL A 52 -13.33 1.73 1.30
N ARG A 53 -13.48 0.41 1.42
CA ARG A 53 -12.42 -0.46 1.96
C ARG A 53 -11.19 -0.44 1.06
N ARG A 54 -11.36 -0.46 -0.26
CA ARG A 54 -10.27 -0.37 -1.24
C ARG A 54 -9.50 0.95 -1.13
N VAL A 55 -10.19 2.09 -1.05
CA VAL A 55 -9.56 3.41 -0.87
C VAL A 55 -8.76 3.46 0.43
N LYS A 56 -9.32 2.97 1.54
CA LYS A 56 -8.61 2.92 2.83
C LYS A 56 -7.35 2.06 2.75
N HIS A 57 -7.40 0.95 2.02
CA HIS A 57 -6.24 0.08 1.82
C HIS A 57 -5.16 0.73 0.96
N VAL A 58 -5.53 1.32 -0.18
CA VAL A 58 -4.62 2.09 -1.06
C VAL A 58 -3.91 3.19 -0.26
N ARG A 59 -4.66 3.96 0.53
CA ARG A 59 -4.11 5.01 1.38
C ARG A 59 -3.13 4.44 2.41
N ARG A 60 -3.47 3.33 3.08
CA ARG A 60 -2.58 2.69 4.06
C ARG A 60 -1.26 2.24 3.43
N LEU A 61 -1.29 1.64 2.25
CA LEU A 61 -0.08 1.22 1.53
C LEU A 61 0.78 2.43 1.13
N GLN A 62 0.15 3.52 0.71
CA GLN A 62 0.84 4.77 0.40
C GLN A 62 1.51 5.37 1.65
N ASP A 63 0.77 5.46 2.76
CA ASP A 63 1.23 6.10 4.00
C ASP A 63 2.33 5.27 4.71
N LEU A 64 2.20 3.94 4.77
CA LEU A 64 3.12 3.08 5.54
C LEU A 64 4.40 2.73 4.79
N LEU A 65 4.30 2.46 3.49
CA LEU A 65 5.39 1.87 2.71
C LEU A 65 6.00 2.85 1.70
N GLY A 66 5.41 4.05 1.54
CA GLY A 66 5.86 5.01 0.54
C GLY A 66 5.78 4.43 -0.88
N LEU A 67 4.83 3.53 -1.13
CA LEU A 67 4.62 2.95 -2.44
C LEU A 67 4.05 4.00 -3.38
N THR A 68 4.54 3.98 -4.61
CA THR A 68 3.93 4.72 -5.72
C THR A 68 2.56 4.13 -6.04
N LEU A 69 1.71 4.92 -6.69
CA LEU A 69 0.39 4.42 -7.10
C LEU A 69 0.47 3.26 -8.09
N ALA A 70 1.55 3.15 -8.87
CA ALA A 70 1.79 2.00 -9.74
C ALA A 70 2.08 0.74 -8.92
N GLU A 71 3.01 0.80 -7.97
CA GLU A 71 3.31 -0.32 -7.06
C GLU A 71 2.07 -0.71 -6.23
N ILE A 72 1.27 0.26 -5.77
CA ILE A 72 0.03 -0.01 -5.05
C ILE A 72 -0.98 -0.71 -5.96
N LYS A 73 -1.08 -0.32 -7.23
CA LYS A 73 -1.94 -1.00 -8.20
C LYS A 73 -1.53 -2.46 -8.34
N ASP A 74 -0.23 -2.71 -8.50
CA ASP A 74 0.31 -4.07 -8.58
C ASP A 74 0.00 -4.89 -7.31
N MET A 75 0.07 -4.26 -6.12
CA MET A 75 -0.33 -4.91 -4.85
C MET A 75 -1.80 -5.31 -4.85
N VAL A 76 -2.69 -4.38 -5.22
CA VAL A 76 -4.13 -4.60 -5.12
C VAL A 76 -4.61 -5.60 -6.19
N GLU A 77 -4.08 -5.53 -7.41
CA GLU A 77 -4.38 -6.51 -8.46
C GLU A 77 -3.89 -7.91 -8.09
N ALA A 78 -2.71 -8.02 -7.48
CA ALA A 78 -2.19 -9.28 -6.95
C ALA A 78 -3.13 -9.90 -5.88
N GLU A 79 -3.67 -9.09 -4.97
CA GLU A 79 -4.67 -9.55 -3.99
C GLU A 79 -5.98 -10.03 -4.64
N GLU A 80 -6.41 -9.41 -5.74
CA GLU A 80 -7.57 -9.85 -6.51
C GLU A 80 -7.28 -11.19 -7.21
N MET A 81 -6.14 -11.31 -7.89
CA MET A 81 -5.71 -12.56 -8.54
C MET A 81 -5.59 -13.72 -7.54
N LEU A 82 -5.02 -13.49 -6.36
CA LEU A 82 -4.91 -14.52 -5.32
C LEU A 82 -6.28 -14.95 -4.78
N ARG A 83 -7.21 -14.01 -4.62
CA ARG A 83 -8.60 -14.31 -4.24
C ARG A 83 -9.30 -15.17 -5.29
N GLU A 84 -9.13 -14.85 -6.56
CA GLU A 84 -9.70 -15.63 -7.68
C GLU A 84 -9.09 -17.04 -7.76
N LEU A 85 -7.77 -17.16 -7.65
CA LEU A 85 -7.08 -18.46 -7.61
C LEU A 85 -7.58 -19.33 -6.45
N LYS A 86 -7.79 -18.72 -5.27
CA LYS A 86 -8.34 -19.41 -4.11
C LYS A 86 -9.79 -19.84 -4.33
N ALA A 87 -10.61 -19.00 -4.99
CA ALA A 87 -12.00 -19.34 -5.31
C ALA A 87 -12.11 -20.47 -6.36
N GLN A 88 -11.14 -20.56 -7.27
CA GLN A 88 -11.03 -21.62 -8.28
C GLN A 88 -10.38 -22.91 -7.74
N TYR A 89 -9.90 -22.91 -6.50
CA TYR A 89 -9.25 -24.07 -5.91
C TYR A 89 -10.25 -25.21 -5.69
N ARG A 90 -9.91 -26.38 -6.22
CA ARG A 90 -10.70 -27.61 -6.09
C ARG A 90 -9.87 -28.69 -5.39
N PRO A 91 -10.29 -29.17 -4.20
CA PRO A 91 -9.54 -30.19 -3.45
C PRO A 91 -9.38 -31.52 -4.19
N ASP A 92 -10.32 -31.86 -5.06
CA ASP A 92 -10.40 -33.07 -5.89
C ASP A 92 -9.68 -32.94 -7.24
N ALA A 93 -9.19 -31.74 -7.59
CA ALA A 93 -8.44 -31.54 -8.83
C ALA A 93 -7.16 -32.41 -8.88
N ASP A 94 -6.74 -32.74 -10.10
CA ASP A 94 -5.52 -33.47 -10.32
C ASP A 94 -4.26 -32.69 -9.85
N VAL A 95 -3.17 -33.41 -9.66
CA VAL A 95 -1.91 -32.84 -9.14
C VAL A 95 -1.32 -31.80 -10.09
N SER A 96 -1.49 -31.95 -11.41
CA SER A 96 -0.97 -31.02 -12.41
C SER A 96 -1.72 -29.69 -12.38
N GLU A 97 -3.03 -29.72 -12.21
CA GLU A 97 -3.88 -28.54 -11.98
C GLU A 97 -3.45 -27.79 -10.73
N LYS A 98 -3.35 -28.51 -9.60
CA LYS A 98 -2.90 -27.92 -8.31
C LYS A 98 -1.52 -27.29 -8.43
N LYS A 99 -0.56 -27.97 -9.07
CA LYS A 99 0.78 -27.41 -9.34
C LYS A 99 0.71 -26.15 -10.19
N ARG A 100 -0.16 -26.11 -11.20
CA ARG A 100 -0.32 -24.92 -12.06
C ARG A 100 -0.89 -23.73 -11.26
N GLN A 101 -1.91 -23.95 -10.44
CA GLN A 101 -2.48 -22.90 -9.58
C GLN A 101 -1.45 -22.39 -8.57
N LEU A 102 -0.71 -23.29 -7.93
CA LEU A 102 0.34 -22.92 -6.98
C LEU A 102 1.47 -22.14 -7.63
N ARG A 103 1.92 -22.50 -8.84
CA ARG A 103 2.93 -21.73 -9.58
C ARG A 103 2.46 -20.29 -9.82
N LYS A 104 1.24 -20.12 -10.32
CA LYS A 104 0.66 -18.77 -10.51
C LYS A 104 0.63 -17.99 -9.20
N ALA A 105 0.20 -18.62 -8.10
CA ALA A 105 0.17 -17.95 -6.79
C ALA A 105 1.58 -17.57 -6.31
N ILE A 106 2.58 -18.43 -6.51
CA ILE A 106 3.99 -18.15 -6.19
C ILE A 106 4.48 -16.96 -7.02
N ASP A 107 4.20 -16.92 -8.33
CA ASP A 107 4.63 -15.83 -9.20
C ASP A 107 4.05 -14.49 -8.72
N VAL A 108 2.75 -14.47 -8.38
CA VAL A 108 2.06 -13.28 -7.86
C VAL A 108 2.68 -12.83 -6.53
N VAL A 109 2.83 -13.73 -5.56
CA VAL A 109 3.39 -13.40 -4.25
C VAL A 109 4.86 -12.99 -4.34
N THR A 110 5.63 -13.58 -5.26
CA THR A 110 7.04 -13.22 -5.49
C THR A 110 7.15 -11.77 -5.96
N HIS A 111 6.27 -11.35 -6.87
CA HIS A 111 6.24 -9.97 -7.32
C HIS A 111 5.94 -9.00 -6.16
N GLN A 112 4.95 -9.32 -5.32
CA GLN A 112 4.62 -8.50 -4.14
C GLN A 112 5.79 -8.42 -3.15
N HIS A 113 6.41 -9.57 -2.89
CA HIS A 113 7.59 -9.67 -2.02
C HIS A 113 8.72 -8.76 -2.52
N ASN A 114 9.02 -8.76 -3.82
CA ASN A 114 10.09 -7.94 -4.38
C ASN A 114 9.86 -6.44 -4.18
N ILE A 115 8.63 -5.96 -4.39
CA ILE A 115 8.26 -4.54 -4.16
C ILE A 115 8.53 -4.16 -2.69
N VAL A 116 8.06 -4.98 -1.76
CA VAL A 116 8.22 -4.70 -0.32
C VAL A 116 9.69 -4.82 0.11
N SER A 117 10.41 -5.84 -0.35
CA SER A 117 11.82 -6.04 -0.03
C SER A 117 12.68 -4.88 -0.53
N GLN A 118 12.44 -4.37 -1.73
CA GLN A 118 13.18 -3.23 -2.27
C GLN A 118 12.99 -1.97 -1.41
N LYS A 119 11.75 -1.68 -0.98
CA LYS A 119 11.47 -0.56 -0.07
C LYS A 119 12.10 -0.77 1.30
N ALA A 120 12.06 -1.99 1.82
CA ALA A 120 12.70 -2.29 3.11
C ALA A 120 14.22 -2.08 3.06
N GLU A 121 14.87 -2.48 1.96
CA GLU A 121 16.30 -2.31 1.74
C GLU A 121 16.68 -0.83 1.65
N GLN A 122 15.99 -0.05 0.82
CA GLN A 122 16.18 1.40 0.72
C GLN A 122 16.05 2.13 2.07
N MET A 123 15.09 1.71 2.90
CA MET A 123 14.88 2.29 4.23
C MET A 123 16.00 1.89 5.20
N SER A 124 16.49 0.66 5.12
CA SER A 124 17.63 0.17 5.89
C SER A 124 18.92 0.91 5.53
N GLU A 125 19.16 1.17 4.24
CA GLU A 125 20.27 1.99 3.76
C GLU A 125 20.21 3.41 4.32
N MET A 126 19.05 4.07 4.18
CA MET A 126 18.84 5.42 4.70
C MET A 126 19.08 5.49 6.22
N LYS A 127 18.56 4.52 6.98
CA LYS A 127 18.80 4.42 8.42
C LYS A 127 20.29 4.30 8.74
N THR A 128 21.01 3.44 8.01
CA THR A 128 22.44 3.22 8.20
C THR A 128 23.24 4.51 7.98
N GLN A 129 22.93 5.25 6.92
CA GLN A 129 23.55 6.55 6.64
C GLN A 129 23.30 7.57 7.77
N LEU A 130 22.09 7.62 8.32
CA LEU A 130 21.77 8.49 9.45
C LEU A 130 22.54 8.08 10.72
N ASP A 131 22.63 6.78 11.00
CA ASP A 131 23.37 6.24 12.14
C ASP A 131 24.87 6.61 12.06
N GLU A 132 25.48 6.54 10.87
CA GLU A 132 26.88 6.93 10.65
C GLU A 132 27.11 8.44 10.83
N ARG A 133 26.20 9.28 10.34
CA ARG A 133 26.25 10.73 10.53
C ARG A 133 26.14 11.09 12.01
N LEU A 134 25.20 10.47 12.74
CA LEU A 134 25.07 10.64 14.19
C LEU A 134 26.35 10.27 14.92
N ARG A 135 26.96 9.12 14.62
CA ARG A 135 28.25 8.71 15.22
C ARG A 135 29.35 9.74 14.97
N THR A 136 29.41 10.30 13.77
CA THR A 136 30.40 11.30 13.39
C THR A 136 30.21 12.59 14.19
N PHE A 137 28.99 13.11 14.25
CA PHE A 137 28.68 14.33 15.01
C PHE A 137 28.90 14.15 16.51
N SER A 138 28.49 13.02 17.10
CA SER A 138 28.73 12.72 18.51
C SER A 138 30.23 12.67 18.84
N ARG A 139 31.06 12.15 17.91
CA ARG A 139 32.51 12.14 18.08
C ARG A 139 33.09 13.56 18.11
N TRP A 140 32.70 14.41 17.16
CA TRP A 140 33.16 15.80 17.13
C TRP A 140 32.71 16.58 18.37
N MET A 141 31.45 16.40 18.80
CA MET A 141 30.93 17.03 20.02
C MET A 141 31.75 16.60 21.25
N THR A 142 32.04 15.31 21.40
CA THR A 142 32.87 14.79 22.50
C THR A 142 34.27 15.42 22.51
N GLU A 143 34.87 15.60 21.32
CA GLU A 143 36.20 16.18 21.21
C GLU A 143 36.18 17.69 21.54
N LEU A 144 35.17 18.42 21.10
CA LEU A 144 35.00 19.83 21.44
C LEU A 144 34.81 20.04 22.94
N GLU A 145 33.96 19.24 23.60
CA GLU A 145 33.79 19.31 25.05
C GLU A 145 35.08 18.96 25.83
N ARG A 146 35.95 18.13 25.25
CA ARG A 146 37.27 17.85 25.85
C ARG A 146 38.21 19.04 25.72
N VAL A 147 38.17 19.75 24.60
CA VAL A 147 38.94 20.98 24.39
C VAL A 147 38.47 22.08 25.35
N GLU A 148 37.16 22.29 25.48
CA GLU A 148 36.59 23.28 26.42
C GLU A 148 36.96 22.99 27.87
N ARG A 149 36.89 21.73 28.32
CA ARG A 149 37.30 21.34 29.69
C ARG A 149 38.79 21.51 29.97
N LYS A 150 39.63 21.55 28.94
CA LYS A 150 41.09 21.74 29.07
C LYS A 150 41.53 23.19 28.92
N ALA A 151 40.63 24.10 28.52
CA ALA A 151 40.94 25.52 28.49
C ALA A 151 41.06 26.04 29.93
N PRO A 152 42.18 26.70 30.31
CA PRO A 152 42.29 27.32 31.62
C PRO A 152 41.25 28.44 31.71
N VAL A 153 40.53 28.49 32.83
CA VAL A 153 39.68 29.63 33.19
C VAL A 153 40.61 30.84 33.27
N ALA A 154 40.49 31.74 32.30
CA ALA A 154 41.22 33.00 32.24
C ALA A 154 40.79 33.94 33.37
#